data_AF-A0A814P832-F1
#
_entry.id   AF-A0A814P832-F1
#
_cell.length_a   1.000
_cell.length_b   1.000
_cell.length_c   1.000
_cell.angle_alpha   90.00
_cell.angle_beta   90.00
_cell.angle_gamma   90.00
#
_symmetry.space_group_name_H-M   'P 1'
#
loop_
_entity.id
_entity.type
_entity.pdbx_description
1 polymer ?
#
loop_
_entity_poly.entity_id
_entity_poly.type
_entity_poly.pdbx_seq_one_letter_code
_entity_poly.pdbx_strand_id
1 'polypeptide(L)'
;MENLFVTLNDLPDEILLIIFTKLKNVSLLYSLVGVNKRLNTIVRDPIFTSHLTFMRCLLDDSIYPLPDSTLDRFCSQILPVIHCQIKWLDLESSSMKRILRAVNYPNIYGLGLFDIDLETAQFLFVGKTFQFFHSLIKTKYR
;
A
#
# COMPACT_ATOMS: atom_id res chain seq x y z
N MET A 1 3.03 13.41 41.63
CA MET A 1 2.53 13.61 40.25
C MET A 1 2.69 12.28 39.54
N GLU A 2 1.60 11.53 39.38
CA GLU A 2 1.61 10.33 38.56
C GLU A 2 1.64 10.78 37.09
N ASN A 3 2.71 10.43 36.37
CA ASN A 3 2.72 10.54 34.92
C ASN A 3 1.75 9.48 34.39
N LEU A 4 0.54 9.90 34.03
CA LEU A 4 -0.39 9.11 33.24
C LEU A 4 0.17 9.01 31.81
N PHE A 5 1.03 8.03 31.59
CA PHE A 5 1.40 7.62 30.25
C PHE A 5 0.22 6.85 29.65
N VAL A 6 -0.52 7.51 28.75
CA VAL A 6 -1.50 6.84 27.91
C VAL A 6 -0.75 6.07 26.85
N THR A 7 -0.89 4.74 26.84
CA THR A 7 -0.32 3.90 25.79
C THR A 7 -1.28 3.82 24.61
N LEU A 8 -0.76 3.48 23.42
CA LEU A 8 -1.59 3.32 22.22
C LEU A 8 -2.74 2.30 22.44
N ASN A 9 -2.50 1.28 23.26
CA ASN A 9 -3.50 0.25 23.56
C ASN A 9 -4.63 0.75 24.49
N ASP A 10 -4.45 1.87 25.17
CA ASP A 10 -5.47 2.47 26.04
C ASP A 10 -6.47 3.34 25.26
N LEU A 11 -6.13 3.70 24.02
CA LEU A 11 -7.01 4.47 23.15
C LEU A 11 -8.17 3.61 22.64
N PRO A 12 -9.39 4.15 22.47
CA PRO A 12 -10.51 3.48 21.79
C PRO A 12 -10.21 3.17 20.32
N ASP A 13 -10.92 2.19 19.74
CA ASP A 13 -10.74 1.78 18.34
C ASP A 13 -10.98 2.93 17.36
N GLU A 14 -11.97 3.77 17.63
CA GLU A 14 -12.33 4.93 16.81
C GLU A 14 -11.19 5.95 16.72
N ILE A 15 -10.49 6.17 17.84
CA ILE A 15 -9.34 7.07 17.90
C ILE A 15 -8.16 6.47 17.13
N LEU A 16 -7.92 5.17 17.28
CA LEU A 16 -6.90 4.46 16.51
C LEU A 16 -7.17 4.52 15.02
N LEU A 17 -8.42 4.34 14.59
CA LEU A 17 -8.83 4.48 13.19
C LEU A 17 -8.54 5.88 12.66
N ILE A 18 -8.88 6.94 13.41
CA ILE A 18 -8.60 8.33 13.02
C ILE A 18 -7.09 8.59 12.90
N ILE A 19 -6.27 8.02 13.78
CA ILE A 19 -4.82 8.16 13.72
C ILE A 19 -4.28 7.39 12.50
N PHE A 20 -4.71 6.15 12.31
CA PHE A 20 -4.19 5.28 11.26
C PHE A 20 -4.56 5.76 9.87
N THR A 21 -5.73 6.37 9.68
CA THR A 21 -6.14 6.92 8.36
C THR A 21 -5.28 8.09 7.91
N LYS A 22 -4.50 8.70 8.81
CA LYS A 22 -3.53 9.76 8.49
C LYS A 22 -2.14 9.23 8.13
N LEU A 23 -1.90 7.92 8.27
CA LEU A 23 -0.61 7.30 8.04
C LEU A 23 -0.62 6.50 6.73
N LYS A 24 0.56 6.21 6.18
CA LYS A 24 0.68 5.41 4.96
C LYS A 24 0.27 3.95 5.25
N ASN A 25 -0.79 3.46 4.59
CA ASN A 25 -1.41 2.15 4.84
C ASN A 25 -0.40 0.98 4.79
N VAL A 26 0.50 0.97 3.81
CA VAL A 26 1.53 -0.08 3.69
C VAL A 26 2.51 -0.06 4.87
N SER A 27 2.94 1.11 5.33
CA SER A 27 3.81 1.22 6.50
C SER A 27 3.11 0.73 7.78
N LEU A 28 1.83 1.07 7.93
CA LEU A 28 1.01 0.59 9.05
C LEU A 28 0.83 -0.92 9.03
N LEU A 29 0.41 -1.49 7.90
CA LEU A 29 0.24 -2.93 7.73
C LEU A 29 1.54 -3.67 8.04
N TYR A 30 2.67 -3.21 7.50
CA TYR A 30 3.97 -3.79 7.80
C TYR A 30 4.29 -3.75 9.30
N SER A 31 4.01 -2.63 9.97
CA SER A 31 4.43 -2.42 11.36
C SER A 31 3.52 -3.14 12.36
N LEU A 32 2.22 -3.22 12.08
CA LEU A 32 1.22 -3.64 13.05
C LEU A 32 0.69 -5.05 12.82
N VAL A 33 0.82 -5.62 11.61
CA VAL A 33 0.41 -7.00 11.36
C VAL A 33 1.28 -7.95 12.18
N GLY A 34 0.63 -8.74 13.04
CA GLY A 34 1.25 -9.70 13.94
C GLY A 34 1.59 -9.15 15.33
N VAL A 35 1.38 -7.85 15.59
CA VAL A 35 1.71 -7.24 16.90
C VAL A 35 0.73 -7.69 17.98
N ASN A 36 -0.58 -7.52 17.76
CA ASN A 36 -1.60 -8.09 18.63
C ASN A 36 -2.94 -8.27 17.89
N LYS A 37 -3.85 -9.05 18.48
CA LYS A 37 -5.13 -9.42 17.87
C LYS A 37 -6.00 -8.19 17.55
N ARG A 38 -6.04 -7.20 18.45
CA ARG A 38 -6.87 -6.00 18.30
C ARG A 38 -6.39 -5.15 17.12
N LEU A 39 -5.10 -4.82 17.09
CA LEU A 39 -4.49 -4.05 16.00
C LEU A 39 -4.60 -4.79 14.66
N ASN A 40 -4.45 -6.12 14.66
CA ASN A 40 -4.66 -6.93 13.45
C ASN A 40 -6.07 -6.75 12.87
N THR A 41 -7.11 -6.69 13.71
CA THR A 41 -8.46 -6.45 13.24
C THR A 41 -8.58 -5.06 12.62
N ILE A 42 -8.05 -4.04 13.30
CA ILE A 42 -8.13 -2.63 12.86
C ILE A 42 -7.42 -2.43 11.52
N VAL A 43 -6.17 -2.87 11.38
CA VAL A 43 -5.39 -2.63 10.15
C VAL A 43 -5.86 -3.44 8.94
N ARG A 44 -6.67 -4.48 9.17
CA ARG A 44 -7.32 -5.27 8.12
C ARG A 44 -8.70 -4.72 7.75
N ASP A 45 -9.10 -3.58 8.29
CA ASP A 45 -10.33 -2.95 7.87
C ASP A 45 -10.23 -2.51 6.38
N PRO A 46 -11.27 -2.72 5.55
CA PRO A 46 -11.30 -2.29 4.16
C PRO A 46 -10.95 -0.81 3.92
N ILE A 47 -11.17 0.06 4.92
CA ILE A 47 -10.75 1.47 4.88
C ILE A 47 -9.24 1.59 4.61
N PHE A 48 -8.41 0.66 5.09
CA PHE A 48 -6.96 0.69 4.89
C PHE A 48 -6.48 -0.22 3.76
N THR A 49 -7.17 -1.32 3.51
CA THR A 49 -6.70 -2.37 2.61
C THR A 49 -7.27 -2.28 1.20
N SER A 50 -8.30 -1.48 0.97
CA SER A 50 -8.91 -1.35 -0.36
C SER A 50 -7.98 -0.72 -1.40
N HIS A 51 -7.11 0.20 -0.98
CA HIS A 51 -6.10 0.83 -1.84
C HIS A 51 -4.75 0.72 -1.15
N LEU A 52 -3.82 -0.01 -1.78
CA LEU A 52 -2.44 -0.12 -1.30
C LEU A 52 -1.46 0.49 -2.28
N THR A 53 -0.50 1.23 -1.74
CA THR A 53 0.56 1.88 -2.53
C THR A 53 1.91 1.32 -2.15
N PHE A 54 2.48 0.48 -3.03
CA PHE A 54 3.73 -0.24 -2.83
C PHE A 54 4.95 0.53 -3.33
N MET A 55 5.02 1.81 -2.97
CA MET A 55 6.13 2.69 -3.31
C MET A 55 6.30 3.75 -2.23
N ARG A 56 7.50 4.34 -2.18
CA ARG A 56 7.82 5.44 -1.29
C ARG A 56 7.88 6.72 -2.11
N CYS A 57 6.91 7.61 -1.90
CA CYS A 57 7.04 9.00 -2.33
C CYS A 57 7.84 9.78 -1.27
N LEU A 58 8.96 10.38 -1.68
CA LEU A 58 9.71 11.35 -0.88
C LEU A 58 9.17 12.78 -1.06
N LEU A 59 9.74 13.73 -0.32
CA LEU A 59 9.31 15.14 -0.31
C LEU A 59 9.59 15.87 -1.64
N ASP A 60 10.48 15.35 -2.46
CA ASP A 60 10.83 15.83 -3.80
C ASP A 60 10.02 15.14 -4.91
N ASP A 61 8.89 14.52 -4.55
CA ASP A 61 8.01 13.73 -5.44
C ASP A 61 8.70 12.53 -6.12
N SER A 62 9.93 12.18 -5.72
CA SER A 62 10.61 11.01 -6.24
C SER A 62 9.98 9.73 -5.69
N ILE A 63 9.86 8.73 -6.58
CA ILE A 63 9.27 7.43 -6.31
C ILE A 63 10.40 6.43 -6.12
N TYR A 64 10.43 5.77 -4.97
CA TYR A 64 11.36 4.67 -4.71
C TYR A 64 10.62 3.37 -4.46
N PRO A 65 11.21 2.24 -4.88
CA PRO A 65 10.72 0.93 -4.51
C PRO A 65 10.77 0.74 -2.99
N LEU A 66 9.89 -0.14 -2.48
CA LEU A 66 10.02 -0.63 -1.13
C LEU A 66 11.25 -1.54 -1.01
N PRO A 67 11.91 -1.59 0.17
CA PRO A 67 12.99 -2.54 0.40
C PRO A 67 12.52 -3.98 0.18
N ASP A 68 13.40 -4.83 -0.34
CA ASP A 68 13.08 -6.22 -0.65
C ASP A 68 12.53 -6.99 0.55
N SER A 69 13.10 -6.79 1.74
CA SER A 69 12.62 -7.41 2.97
C SER A 69 11.19 -6.99 3.34
N THR A 70 10.80 -5.76 3.02
CA THR A 70 9.43 -5.29 3.19
C THR A 70 8.51 -5.98 2.20
N LEU A 71 8.89 -6.02 0.92
CA LEU A 71 8.13 -6.69 -0.14
C LEU A 71 7.95 -8.18 0.13
N ASP A 72 9.01 -8.87 0.57
CA ASP A 72 8.96 -10.31 0.88
C ASP A 72 7.97 -10.61 2.00
N ARG A 73 7.99 -9.80 3.07
CA ARG A 73 7.02 -9.94 4.16
C ARG A 73 5.61 -9.68 3.68
N PHE A 74 5.40 -8.71 2.80
CA PHE A 74 4.08 -8.46 2.22
C PHE A 74 3.59 -9.65 1.41
N CYS A 75 4.43 -10.17 0.50
CA CYS A 75 4.07 -11.27 -0.38
C CYS A 75 3.80 -12.57 0.39
N SER A 76 4.58 -12.84 1.44
CA SER A 76 4.48 -14.11 2.18
C SER A 76 3.49 -14.10 3.35
N GLN A 77 3.25 -12.95 3.99
CA GLN A 77 2.50 -12.90 5.27
C GLN A 77 1.28 -12.00 5.24
N ILE A 78 1.35 -10.84 4.57
CA ILE A 78 0.31 -9.82 4.68
C ILE A 78 -0.72 -9.97 3.56
N LEU A 79 -0.29 -9.98 2.30
CA LEU A 79 -1.15 -10.08 1.13
C LEU A 79 -2.06 -11.32 1.16
N PRO A 80 -1.60 -12.53 1.55
CA PRO A 80 -2.46 -13.70 1.68
C PRO A 80 -3.68 -13.49 2.58
N VAL A 81 -3.59 -12.57 3.54
CA VAL A 81 -4.65 -12.33 4.52
C VAL A 81 -5.61 -11.22 4.09
N ILE A 82 -5.16 -10.25 3.29
CA ILE A 82 -5.95 -9.06 2.94
C ILE A 82 -6.36 -9.00 1.45
N HIS A 83 -5.92 -9.95 0.62
CA HIS A 83 -6.11 -9.91 -0.84
C HIS A 83 -7.56 -9.74 -1.29
N CYS A 84 -8.53 -10.32 -0.58
CA CYS A 84 -9.95 -10.17 -0.90
C CYS A 84 -10.47 -8.75 -0.69
N GLN A 85 -9.79 -7.90 0.08
CA GLN A 85 -10.25 -6.54 0.35
C GLN A 85 -9.64 -5.53 -0.62
N ILE A 86 -8.53 -5.90 -1.28
CA ILE A 86 -7.79 -5.04 -2.19
C ILE A 86 -8.60 -4.83 -3.47
N LYS A 87 -8.80 -3.55 -3.80
CA LYS A 87 -9.53 -3.05 -4.97
C LYS A 87 -8.61 -2.30 -5.94
N TRP A 88 -7.60 -1.64 -5.40
CA TRP A 88 -6.62 -0.85 -6.15
C TRP A 88 -5.20 -1.10 -5.62
N LEU A 89 -4.24 -1.26 -6.54
CA LEU A 89 -2.81 -1.31 -6.22
C LEU A 89 -2.04 -0.25 -7.00
N ASP A 90 -1.24 0.56 -6.32
CA ASP A 90 -0.19 1.35 -6.95
C ASP A 90 1.14 0.62 -6.82
N LEU A 91 1.77 0.33 -7.94
CA LEU A 91 2.96 -0.49 -8.04
C LEU A 91 4.03 0.26 -8.81
N GLU A 92 5.27 0.16 -8.33
CA GLU A 92 6.44 0.49 -9.12
C GLU A 92 6.89 -0.74 -9.93
N SER A 93 7.58 -0.53 -11.04
CA SER A 93 7.92 -1.57 -12.03
C SER A 93 8.68 -2.77 -11.46
N SER A 94 9.70 -2.56 -10.63
CA SER A 94 10.51 -3.64 -10.04
C SER A 94 9.71 -4.52 -9.07
N SER A 95 8.74 -3.95 -8.36
CA SER A 95 7.90 -4.67 -7.39
C SER A 95 6.66 -5.33 -8.02
N MET A 96 6.20 -4.83 -9.18
CA MET A 96 4.96 -5.23 -9.83
C MET A 96 4.82 -6.75 -9.98
N LYS A 97 5.83 -7.41 -10.56
CA LYS A 97 5.77 -8.85 -10.84
C LYS A 97 5.69 -9.69 -9.57
N ARG A 98 6.37 -9.27 -8.50
CA ARG A 98 6.36 -9.98 -7.20
C ARG A 98 5.00 -9.87 -6.54
N ILE A 99 4.45 -8.66 -6.47
CA ILE A 99 3.16 -8.40 -5.84
C ILE A 99 2.04 -9.09 -6.61
N LEU A 100 1.94 -8.89 -7.92
CA LEU A 100 0.87 -9.48 -8.74
C LEU A 100 0.89 -11.02 -8.77
N ARG A 101 2.04 -11.66 -8.48
CA ARG A 101 2.17 -13.12 -8.41
C ARG A 101 2.01 -13.69 -7.01
N ALA A 102 2.00 -12.85 -5.98
CA ALA A 102 1.97 -13.32 -4.59
C ALA A 102 0.66 -14.04 -4.26
N VAL A 103 -0.47 -13.52 -4.76
CA VAL A 103 -1.82 -13.98 -4.43
C VAL A 103 -2.78 -13.70 -5.59
N ASN A 104 -3.95 -14.34 -5.56
CA ASN A 104 -5.06 -13.94 -6.43
C ASN A 104 -5.79 -12.74 -5.83
N TYR A 105 -6.13 -11.73 -6.64
CA TYR A 105 -6.85 -10.53 -6.20
C TYR A 105 -8.27 -10.52 -6.78
N PRO A 106 -9.27 -11.15 -6.13
CA PRO A 106 -10.59 -11.36 -6.74
C PRO A 106 -11.38 -10.07 -6.96
N ASN A 107 -11.06 -9.00 -6.21
CA ASN A 107 -11.80 -7.74 -6.23
C ASN A 107 -11.01 -6.57 -6.83
N ILE A 108 -9.86 -6.84 -7.45
CA ILE A 108 -9.05 -5.79 -8.07
C ILE A 108 -9.73 -5.28 -9.34
N TYR A 109 -9.88 -3.97 -9.44
CA TYR A 109 -10.38 -3.31 -10.65
C TYR A 109 -9.47 -2.17 -11.12
N GLY A 110 -8.44 -1.83 -10.34
CA GLY A 110 -7.52 -0.76 -10.66
C GLY A 110 -6.07 -1.08 -10.34
N LEU A 111 -5.19 -0.65 -11.26
CA LEU A 111 -3.75 -0.75 -11.15
C LEU A 111 -3.14 0.60 -11.55
N GLY A 112 -2.50 1.27 -10.59
CA GLY A 112 -1.59 2.38 -10.86
C GLY A 112 -0.19 1.82 -11.07
N LEU A 113 0.45 2.17 -12.18
CA LEU A 113 1.81 1.74 -12.49
C LEU A 113 2.72 2.97 -12.58
N PHE A 114 3.84 2.92 -11.86
CA PHE A 114 4.77 4.03 -11.71
C PHE A 114 6.18 3.59 -12.09
N ASP A 115 6.98 4.56 -12.57
CA ASP A 115 8.36 4.35 -12.99
C ASP A 115 8.53 3.12 -13.91
N ILE A 116 7.66 3.03 -14.92
CA ILE A 116 7.68 1.94 -15.90
C ILE A 116 8.76 2.25 -16.92
N ASP A 117 9.76 1.38 -17.01
CA ASP A 117 10.76 1.46 -18.08
C ASP A 117 10.10 1.20 -19.46
N LEU A 118 10.76 1.67 -20.52
CA LEU A 118 10.21 1.60 -21.87
C LEU A 118 9.92 0.16 -22.33
N GLU A 119 10.75 -0.82 -21.92
CA GLU A 119 10.60 -2.22 -22.31
C GLU A 119 9.36 -2.83 -21.64
N THR A 120 9.20 -2.61 -20.34
CA THR A 120 8.01 -3.03 -19.57
C THR A 120 6.75 -2.37 -20.12
N ALA A 121 6.81 -1.08 -20.44
CA ALA A 121 5.69 -0.37 -21.06
C ALA A 121 5.30 -0.99 -22.41
N GLN A 122 6.27 -1.23 -23.29
CA GLN A 122 6.02 -1.88 -24.58
C GLN A 122 5.37 -3.25 -24.40
N PHE A 123 5.90 -4.08 -23.49
CA PHE A 123 5.32 -5.39 -23.20
C PHE A 123 3.87 -5.30 -22.70
N LEU A 124 3.57 -4.35 -21.81
CA LEU A 124 2.22 -4.19 -21.25
C LEU A 124 1.22 -3.66 -22.28
N PHE A 125 1.65 -2.73 -23.14
CA PHE A 125 0.76 -2.00 -24.04
C PHE A 125 0.54 -2.67 -25.41
N VAL A 126 1.37 -3.63 -25.81
CA VAL A 126 1.19 -4.31 -27.11
C VAL A 126 -0.11 -5.12 -27.15
N GLY A 127 -0.96 -4.79 -28.14
CA GLY A 127 -2.16 -5.55 -28.46
C GLY A 127 -3.35 -5.35 -27.52
N LYS A 128 -3.35 -4.31 -26.67
CA LYS A 128 -4.43 -4.04 -25.72
C LYS A 128 -4.92 -2.59 -25.79
N THR A 129 -6.21 -2.38 -25.52
CA THR A 129 -6.84 -1.07 -25.45
C THR A 129 -6.83 -0.57 -24.01
N PHE A 130 -6.35 0.65 -23.78
CA PHE A 130 -6.24 1.25 -22.44
C PHE A 130 -7.00 2.57 -22.37
N GLN A 131 -7.59 2.82 -21.20
CA GLN A 131 -8.05 4.15 -20.83
C GLN A 131 -6.97 4.81 -19.97
N PHE A 132 -6.33 5.83 -20.53
CA PHE A 132 -5.33 6.62 -19.81
C PHE A 132 -6.03 7.75 -19.07
N PHE A 133 -5.85 7.78 -17.75
CA PHE A 133 -6.25 8.91 -16.93
C PHE A 133 -4.99 9.69 -16.56
N HIS A 134 -4.83 10.87 -17.15
CA HIS A 134 -3.74 11.77 -16.79
C HIS A 134 -4.13 12.56 -15.54
N SER A 135 -3.53 12.24 -14.39
CA SER A 135 -3.64 13.09 -13.21
C SER A 135 -2.46 14.06 -13.18
N LEU A 136 -2.75 15.36 -13.24
CA LEU A 136 -1.72 16.39 -13.06
C LEU A 136 -1.37 16.46 -11.58
N ILE A 137 -0.37 15.67 -11.15
CA ILE A 137 0.35 15.99 -9.92
C ILE A 137 1.12 17.28 -10.23
N LYS A 138 0.63 18.41 -9.70
CA LYS A 138 1.28 19.72 -9.87
C LYS A 138 2.62 19.68 -9.14
N THR A 139 3.70 19.37 -9.86
CA THR A 139 5.05 19.67 -9.43
C THR A 139 5.20 21.20 -9.36
N LYS A 140 5.11 21.77 -8.16
CA LYS A 140 5.52 23.16 -7.94
C LYS A 140 7.04 23.20 -7.98
N TYR A 141 7.59 23.49 -9.16
CA TYR A 141 8.96 23.95 -9.27
C TYR A 141 9.14 25.21 -8.40
N ARG A 142 10.08 25.15 -7.47
CA ARG A 142 10.70 26.31 -6.82
C ARG A 142 12.19 26.26 -7.09
#